data_AF-A0A7J9CBU2-F1
#
_entry.id   AF-A0A7J9CBU2-F1
#
_cell.length_a   1.000
_cell.length_b   1.000
_cell.length_c   1.000
_cell.angle_alpha   90.00
_cell.angle_beta   90.00
_cell.angle_gamma   90.00
#
_symmetry.space_group_name_H-M   'P 1'
#
loop_
_entity.id
_entity.type
_entity.pdbx_description
1 polymer ?
#
loop_
_entity_poly.entity_id
_entity_poly.type
_entity_poly.pdbx_seq_one_letter_code
_entity_poly.pdbx_strand_id
1 'polypeptide(L)'
;MGTMEIEATPKLAEEVVKEEGEMDESEVSPIEQVRLTVPNTDDPALPVWTFRMWFLGLFSCALLSFLNQFFGYRTEPLVITQITVQVATLPIGRFMASALPATKFRIPGFGSKEFSLNPGPFNMKEHVLITIFANAGSGFGNGTVYAVSIVTIIKAFYGRSISFFSSWLLIMTTQ
;
A
#
# COMPACT_ATOMS: atom_id res chain seq x y z
N MET A 1 22.26 1.21 60.75
CA MET A 1 23.35 0.80 59.83
C MET A 1 22.78 -0.26 58.90
N GLY A 2 22.70 0.04 57.59
CA GLY A 2 22.34 -0.93 56.54
C GLY A 2 20.96 -0.74 55.89
N THR A 3 20.79 0.28 55.04
CA THR A 3 19.81 0.27 53.95
C THR A 3 20.45 -0.48 52.78
N MET A 4 19.93 -1.66 52.42
CA MET A 4 20.34 -2.38 51.21
C MET A 4 19.71 -1.69 50.01
N GLU A 5 20.50 -0.87 49.32
CA GLU A 5 20.18 -0.42 47.97
C GLU A 5 20.32 -1.61 47.02
N ILE A 6 19.27 -1.83 46.24
CA ILE A 6 19.22 -2.84 45.19
C ILE A 6 20.01 -2.27 44.02
N GLU A 7 21.28 -2.65 43.90
CA GLU A 7 22.12 -2.37 42.74
C GLU A 7 21.63 -3.26 41.58
N ALA A 8 20.67 -2.74 40.80
CA ALA A 8 20.24 -3.36 39.56
C ALA A 8 21.42 -3.33 38.58
N THR A 9 21.98 -4.51 38.36
CA THR A 9 23.21 -4.81 37.63
C THR A 9 23.31 -4.11 36.26
N PRO A 10 24.48 -3.54 35.88
CA PRO A 10 24.71 -2.93 34.55
C PRO A 10 24.54 -3.92 33.39
N LYS A 11 24.57 -5.21 33.69
CA LYS A 11 24.49 -6.31 32.72
C LYS A 11 23.15 -6.37 31.97
N LEU A 12 22.04 -5.95 32.59
CA LEU A 12 20.74 -5.96 31.90
C LEU A 12 20.65 -4.85 30.85
N ALA A 13 21.28 -3.70 31.10
CA ALA A 13 21.37 -2.61 30.13
C ALA A 13 22.34 -2.95 28.99
N GLU A 14 23.47 -3.62 29.29
CA GLU A 14 24.39 -4.11 28.26
C GLU A 14 23.80 -5.26 27.42
N GLU A 15 22.96 -6.13 27.98
CA GLU A 15 22.27 -7.18 27.21
C GLU A 15 21.17 -6.61 26.31
N VAL A 16 20.41 -5.61 26.76
CA VAL A 16 19.41 -4.94 25.91
C VAL A 16 20.07 -4.14 24.78
N VAL A 17 21.28 -3.62 24.97
CA VAL A 17 22.05 -2.90 23.94
C VAL A 17 22.79 -3.85 22.99
N LYS A 18 23.09 -5.10 23.38
CA LYS A 18 23.84 -6.06 22.55
C LYS A 18 23.04 -6.81 21.49
N GLU A 19 21.70 -6.80 21.55
CA GLU A 19 20.86 -7.37 20.49
C GLU A 19 20.54 -6.39 19.34
N GLU A 20 20.94 -5.12 19.45
CA GLU A 20 21.02 -4.24 18.29
C GLU A 20 22.28 -4.64 17.51
N GLY A 21 22.12 -5.58 16.57
CA GLY A 21 23.20 -5.97 15.65
C GLY A 21 23.88 -4.74 15.08
N GLU A 22 25.22 -4.79 14.96
CA GLU A 22 26.07 -3.71 14.42
C GLU A 22 25.36 -3.04 13.23
N MET A 23 24.71 -1.90 13.49
CA MET A 23 24.11 -1.11 12.43
C MET A 23 25.27 -0.54 11.63
N ASP A 24 25.31 -0.84 10.34
CA ASP A 24 26.30 -0.28 9.44
C ASP A 24 26.24 1.25 9.55
N GLU A 25 27.36 1.89 9.93
CA GLU A 25 27.43 3.35 10.05
C GLU A 25 27.04 4.04 8.72
N SER A 26 27.11 3.32 7.60
CA SER A 26 26.63 3.79 6.29
C SER A 26 25.11 3.89 6.17
N GLU A 27 24.35 3.13 6.96
CA GLU A 27 22.87 3.16 7.01
C GLU A 27 22.35 4.26 7.96
N VAL A 28 23.22 4.80 8.82
CA VAL A 28 22.84 5.86 9.75
C VAL A 28 22.87 7.21 9.04
N SER A 29 21.71 7.86 8.93
CA SER A 29 21.65 9.20 8.35
C SER A 29 22.55 10.19 9.12
N PRO A 30 23.40 10.98 8.43
CA PRO A 30 24.23 12.02 9.05
C PRO A 30 23.42 13.13 9.72
N ILE A 31 22.14 13.25 9.37
CA ILE A 31 21.23 14.29 9.85
C ILE A 31 20.41 13.71 11.00
N GLU A 32 20.59 14.26 12.21
CA GLU A 32 19.93 13.77 13.41
C GLU A 32 18.39 13.80 13.33
N GLN A 33 17.83 14.84 12.72
CA GLN A 33 16.38 14.93 12.54
C GLN A 33 15.82 13.77 11.71
N VAL A 34 16.57 13.28 10.71
CA VAL A 34 16.14 12.16 9.85
C VAL A 34 16.18 10.85 10.64
N ARG A 35 17.27 10.63 11.39
CA ARG A 35 17.46 9.45 12.24
C ARG A 35 16.36 9.28 13.29
N LEU A 36 15.82 10.38 13.81
CA LEU A 36 14.73 10.33 14.80
C LEU A 36 13.34 10.11 14.17
N THR A 37 13.20 10.31 12.86
CA THR A 37 11.90 10.21 12.18
C THR A 37 11.65 8.86 11.53
N VAL A 38 12.71 8.16 11.12
CA VAL A 38 12.62 6.87 10.42
C VAL A 38 13.55 5.89 11.11
N PRO A 39 13.05 4.76 11.64
CA PRO A 39 13.91 3.70 12.16
C PRO A 39 14.69 3.07 10.99
N ASN A 40 15.98 2.81 11.21
CA ASN A 40 16.83 2.14 10.22
C ASN A 40 16.54 0.64 10.13
N THR A 41 15.91 0.06 11.16
CA THR A 41 15.58 -1.35 11.24
C THR A 41 14.15 -1.62 10.75
N ASP A 42 13.97 -2.72 10.02
CA ASP A 42 12.65 -3.21 9.62
C ASP A 42 12.11 -4.22 10.64
N ASP A 43 10.83 -4.10 11.01
CA ASP A 43 10.13 -5.08 11.85
C ASP A 43 9.37 -6.09 10.97
N PRO A 44 9.84 -7.36 10.86
CA PRO A 44 9.19 -8.39 10.05
C PRO A 44 7.87 -8.91 10.65
N ALA A 45 7.56 -8.62 11.92
CA ALA A 45 6.34 -9.08 12.58
C ALA A 45 5.10 -8.25 12.21
N LEU A 46 5.30 -7.06 11.63
CA LEU A 46 4.20 -6.19 11.21
C LEU A 46 3.31 -6.89 10.17
N PRO A 47 1.98 -6.94 10.37
CA PRO A 47 1.08 -7.63 9.47
C PRO A 47 1.08 -6.97 8.08
N VAL A 48 1.40 -7.79 7.09
CA VAL A 48 1.30 -7.49 5.66
C VAL A 48 0.15 -8.34 5.09
N TRP A 49 -0.48 -7.93 3.97
CA TRP A 49 -1.60 -8.65 3.32
C TRP A 49 -2.94 -8.64 4.06
N THR A 50 -3.27 -7.54 4.74
CA THR A 50 -4.56 -7.40 5.42
C THR A 50 -5.71 -7.12 4.43
N PHE A 51 -6.94 -7.40 4.87
CA PHE A 51 -8.14 -7.09 4.08
C PHE A 51 -8.23 -5.60 3.71
N ARG A 52 -7.92 -4.70 4.66
CA ARG A 52 -7.96 -3.25 4.43
C ARG A 52 -6.97 -2.80 3.37
N MET A 53 -5.76 -3.37 3.35
CA MET A 53 -4.75 -3.07 2.33
C MET A 53 -5.26 -3.45 0.95
N TRP A 54 -5.81 -4.66 0.82
CA TRP A 54 -6.36 -5.13 -0.46
C TRP A 54 -7.56 -4.33 -0.92
N PHE A 55 -8.50 -4.06 0.00
CA PHE A 55 -9.69 -3.29 -0.32
C PHE A 55 -9.35 -1.89 -0.79
N LEU A 56 -8.55 -1.14 -0.01
CA LEU A 56 -8.15 0.22 -0.35
C LEU A 56 -7.21 0.25 -1.57
N GLY A 57 -6.29 -0.72 -1.68
CA GLY A 57 -5.38 -0.86 -2.82
C GLY A 57 -6.13 -1.10 -4.13
N LEU A 58 -6.94 -2.16 -4.21
CA LEU A 58 -7.70 -2.48 -5.42
C LEU A 58 -8.73 -1.38 -5.76
N PHE A 59 -9.42 -0.84 -4.76
CA PHE A 59 -10.37 0.25 -4.97
C PHE A 59 -9.69 1.49 -5.52
N SER A 60 -8.56 1.91 -4.92
CA SER A 60 -7.83 3.07 -5.39
C SER A 60 -7.23 2.87 -6.77
N CYS A 61 -6.72 1.68 -7.08
CA CYS A 61 -6.22 1.33 -8.41
C CYS A 61 -7.32 1.46 -9.47
N ALA A 62 -8.48 0.84 -9.23
CA ALA A 62 -9.62 0.88 -10.14
C ALA A 62 -10.19 2.30 -10.31
N LEU A 63 -10.36 3.03 -9.20
CA LEU A 63 -10.87 4.40 -9.20
C LEU A 63 -9.95 5.34 -9.97
N LEU A 64 -8.64 5.27 -9.72
CA LEU A 64 -7.67 6.17 -10.34
C LEU A 64 -7.49 5.87 -11.82
N SER A 65 -7.51 4.60 -12.21
CA SER A 65 -7.50 4.18 -13.61
C SER A 65 -8.74 4.68 -14.36
N PHE A 66 -9.92 4.55 -13.75
CA PHE A 66 -11.17 5.07 -14.31
C PHE A 66 -11.15 6.59 -14.46
N LEU A 67 -10.78 7.33 -13.40
CA LEU A 67 -10.78 8.79 -13.43
C LEU A 67 -9.80 9.33 -14.48
N ASN A 68 -8.57 8.80 -14.52
CA ASN A 68 -7.58 9.23 -15.51
C ASN A 68 -8.02 8.89 -16.94
N GLN A 69 -8.61 7.71 -17.17
CA GLN A 69 -9.15 7.36 -18.49
C GLN A 69 -10.34 8.24 -18.88
N PHE A 70 -11.22 8.58 -17.94
CA PHE A 70 -12.37 9.44 -18.18
C PHE A 70 -11.95 10.88 -18.51
N PHE A 71 -11.02 11.45 -17.74
CA PHE A 71 -10.50 12.79 -18.00
C PHE A 71 -9.65 12.86 -19.26
N GLY A 72 -9.02 11.75 -19.67
CA GLY A 72 -8.27 11.66 -20.93
C GLY A 72 -9.08 11.95 -22.20
N TYR A 73 -10.41 11.82 -22.16
CA TYR A 73 -11.29 12.18 -23.28
C TYR A 73 -11.75 13.65 -23.29
N ARG A 74 -11.38 14.43 -22.26
CA ARG A 74 -11.71 15.86 -22.20
C ARG A 74 -10.69 16.67 -23.01
N THR A 75 -11.14 17.82 -23.52
CA THR A 75 -10.28 18.76 -24.27
C THR A 75 -9.12 19.29 -23.41
N GLU A 76 -9.37 19.49 -22.11
CA GLU A 76 -8.36 19.80 -21.10
C GLU A 76 -8.32 18.63 -20.09
N PRO A 77 -7.39 17.68 -20.24
CA PRO A 77 -7.36 16.48 -19.39
C PRO A 77 -6.78 16.78 -18.02
N LEU A 78 -7.52 16.42 -16.97
CA LEU A 78 -7.04 16.45 -15.59
C LEU A 78 -6.39 15.11 -15.24
N VAL A 79 -5.12 15.15 -14.80
CA VAL A 79 -4.39 13.96 -14.37
C VAL A 79 -4.37 13.89 -12.84
N ILE A 80 -4.94 12.83 -12.29
CA ILE A 80 -4.93 12.57 -10.85
C ILE A 80 -3.78 11.63 -10.53
N THR A 81 -2.86 12.11 -9.71
CA THR A 81 -1.67 11.36 -9.31
C THR A 81 -1.93 10.48 -8.08
N GLN A 82 -1.07 9.47 -7.89
CA GLN A 82 -1.04 8.59 -6.72
C GLN A 82 -1.00 9.33 -5.37
N ILE A 83 -0.48 10.57 -5.34
CA ILE A 83 -0.32 11.36 -4.11
C ILE A 83 -1.70 11.62 -3.46
N THR A 84 -2.73 11.82 -4.28
CA THR A 84 -4.10 12.01 -3.79
C THR A 84 -4.55 10.81 -2.95
N VAL A 85 -4.26 9.60 -3.45
CA VAL A 85 -4.58 8.36 -2.73
C VAL A 85 -3.69 8.21 -1.51
N GLN A 86 -2.39 8.50 -1.62
CA GLN A 86 -1.46 8.43 -0.48
C GLN A 86 -1.92 9.31 0.69
N VAL A 87 -2.39 10.53 0.43
CA VAL A 87 -2.92 11.44 1.47
C VAL A 87 -4.26 10.94 2.01
N ALA A 88 -5.18 10.51 1.14
CA ALA A 88 -6.51 10.06 1.55
C ALA A 88 -6.50 8.75 2.34
N THR A 89 -5.57 7.85 2.03
CA THR A 89 -5.52 6.51 2.63
C THR A 89 -5.05 6.50 4.07
N LEU A 90 -4.32 7.52 4.52
CA LEU A 90 -3.87 7.63 5.90
C LEU A 90 -5.05 7.79 6.89
N PRO A 91 -5.94 8.79 6.76
CA PRO A 91 -7.11 8.91 7.64
C PRO A 91 -8.11 7.77 7.43
N ILE A 92 -8.31 7.31 6.19
CA ILE A 92 -9.24 6.20 5.91
C ILE A 92 -8.74 4.88 6.50
N GLY A 93 -7.45 4.57 6.37
CA GLY A 93 -6.83 3.37 6.93
C GLY A 93 -6.91 3.35 8.46
N ARG A 94 -6.68 4.51 9.10
CA ARG A 94 -6.89 4.66 10.56
C ARG A 94 -8.33 4.49 10.97
N PHE A 95 -9.28 5.05 10.21
CA PHE A 95 -10.71 4.87 10.45
C PHE A 95 -11.15 3.41 10.27
N MET A 96 -10.67 2.73 9.25
CA MET A 96 -10.92 1.29 9.07
C MET A 96 -10.31 0.46 10.19
N ALA A 97 -9.14 0.83 10.70
CA ALA A 97 -8.54 0.16 11.85
C ALA A 97 -9.35 0.33 13.14
N SER A 98 -10.10 1.42 13.32
CA SER A 98 -10.99 1.59 14.49
C SER A 98 -12.39 1.00 14.27
N ALA A 99 -12.88 1.00 13.03
CA ALA A 99 -14.23 0.53 12.70
C ALA A 99 -14.33 -0.97 12.43
N LEU A 100 -13.27 -1.63 11.93
CA LEU A 100 -13.33 -3.05 11.59
C LEU A 100 -13.23 -3.94 12.83
N PRO A 101 -14.07 -4.99 12.94
CA PRO A 101 -14.05 -5.90 14.06
C PRO A 101 -12.74 -6.72 14.07
N ALA A 102 -12.09 -6.79 15.23
CA ALA A 102 -10.90 -7.63 15.48
C ALA A 102 -11.23 -9.12 15.65
N THR A 103 -12.42 -9.53 15.23
CA THR A 103 -12.92 -10.90 15.33
C THR A 103 -12.06 -11.82 14.48
N LYS A 104 -11.49 -12.83 15.14
CA LYS A 104 -10.73 -13.91 14.51
C LYS A 104 -11.71 -14.95 13.98
N PHE A 105 -11.69 -15.17 12.68
CA PHE A 105 -12.48 -16.20 12.02
C PHE A 105 -11.57 -17.30 11.49
N ARG A 106 -12.03 -18.55 11.61
CA ARG A 106 -11.38 -19.69 10.99
C ARG A 106 -12.08 -19.93 9.66
N ILE A 107 -11.32 -19.88 8.56
CA ILE A 107 -11.85 -20.17 7.24
C ILE A 107 -11.87 -21.70 7.07
N PRO A 108 -13.04 -22.36 6.98
CA PRO A 108 -13.10 -23.80 6.75
C PRO A 108 -12.47 -24.11 5.38
N GLY A 109 -11.35 -24.86 5.39
CA GLY A 109 -10.58 -25.23 4.20
C GLY A 109 -9.16 -24.68 4.11
N PHE A 110 -8.78 -23.72 4.97
CA PHE A 110 -7.43 -23.10 4.99
C PHE A 110 -6.60 -23.47 6.23
N GLY A 111 -6.84 -24.66 6.79
CA GLY A 111 -6.14 -25.18 7.97
C GLY A 111 -6.52 -24.50 9.30
N SER A 112 -5.65 -24.58 10.30
CA SER A 112 -5.82 -24.01 11.65
C SER A 112 -5.49 -22.52 11.76
N LYS A 113 -5.24 -21.83 10.63
CA LYS A 113 -4.87 -20.41 10.64
C LYS A 113 -6.08 -19.53 10.98
N GLU A 114 -5.94 -18.74 12.04
CA GLU A 114 -6.93 -17.76 12.46
C GLU A 114 -6.76 -16.48 11.62
N PHE A 115 -7.77 -16.12 10.84
CA PHE A 115 -7.76 -14.90 10.04
C PHE A 115 -8.51 -13.80 10.80
N SER A 116 -7.87 -12.65 11.00
CA SER A 116 -8.54 -11.45 11.52
C SER A 116 -8.70 -10.43 10.39
N LEU A 117 -9.88 -9.80 10.31
CA LEU A 117 -10.11 -8.66 9.41
C LEU A 117 -9.36 -7.41 9.88
N ASN A 118 -9.01 -7.36 11.16
CA ASN A 118 -8.25 -6.28 11.78
C ASN A 118 -7.15 -6.87 12.67
N PRO A 119 -5.99 -7.26 12.08
CA PRO A 119 -4.91 -7.89 12.84
C PRO A 119 -4.13 -6.92 13.73
N GLY A 120 -4.31 -5.61 13.56
CA GLY A 120 -3.58 -4.59 14.31
C GLY A 120 -3.81 -3.17 13.75
N PRO A 121 -3.17 -2.14 14.34
CA PRO A 121 -3.26 -0.76 13.88
C PRO A 121 -2.78 -0.60 12.43
N PHE A 122 -3.15 0.52 11.79
CA PHE A 122 -2.72 0.82 10.43
C PHE A 122 -1.21 1.09 10.38
N ASN A 123 -0.49 0.25 9.62
CA ASN A 123 0.96 0.25 9.59
C ASN A 123 1.52 0.93 8.33
N MET A 124 2.79 1.37 8.39
CA MET A 124 3.48 1.97 7.25
C MET A 124 3.56 1.01 6.05
N LYS A 125 3.80 -0.28 6.28
CA LYS A 125 3.87 -1.30 5.20
C LYS A 125 2.57 -1.37 4.40
N GLU A 126 1.42 -1.33 5.07
CA GLU A 126 0.12 -1.35 4.41
C GLU A 126 -0.12 -0.06 3.61
N HIS A 127 0.27 1.08 4.17
CA HIS A 127 0.15 2.38 3.51
C HIS A 127 1.01 2.47 2.25
N VAL A 128 2.25 1.99 2.31
CA VAL A 128 3.16 1.89 1.17
C VAL A 128 2.57 0.98 0.09
N LEU A 129 2.06 -0.20 0.47
CA LEU A 129 1.45 -1.14 -0.48
C LEU A 129 0.23 -0.54 -1.18
N ILE A 130 -0.66 0.14 -0.44
CA ILE A 130 -1.80 0.84 -1.06
C ILE A 130 -1.31 1.91 -2.04
N THR A 131 -0.23 2.61 -1.72
CA THR A 131 0.35 3.63 -2.61
C THR A 131 0.92 3.00 -3.89
N ILE A 132 1.52 1.81 -3.80
CA ILE A 132 1.98 1.05 -4.98
C ILE A 132 0.79 0.66 -5.88
N PHE A 133 -0.32 0.20 -5.29
CA PHE A 133 -1.55 -0.05 -6.07
C PHE A 133 -2.07 1.22 -6.74
N ALA A 134 -2.06 2.35 -6.03
CA ALA A 134 -2.44 3.64 -6.58
C ALA A 134 -1.52 4.06 -7.72
N ASN A 135 -0.22 3.83 -7.60
CA ASN A 135 0.75 4.10 -8.67
C ASN A 135 0.39 3.34 -9.95
N ALA A 136 0.11 2.04 -9.82
CA ALA A 136 -0.29 1.19 -10.94
C ALA A 136 -1.59 1.69 -11.60
N GLY A 137 -2.58 2.10 -10.80
CA GLY A 137 -3.83 2.67 -11.30
C GLY A 137 -3.67 4.03 -11.99
N SER A 138 -2.69 4.84 -11.56
CA SER A 138 -2.41 6.14 -12.18
C SER A 138 -1.74 6.05 -13.56
N GLY A 139 -1.16 4.89 -13.92
CA GLY A 139 -0.45 4.70 -15.18
C GLY A 139 0.92 5.38 -15.21
N PHE A 140 1.69 5.28 -14.13
CA PHE A 140 3.04 5.86 -14.03
C PHE A 140 3.93 5.41 -15.20
N GLY A 141 4.46 6.37 -15.97
CA GLY A 141 5.45 6.14 -17.03
C GLY A 141 4.90 6.00 -18.46
N ASN A 142 3.66 5.55 -18.67
CA ASN A 142 3.10 5.33 -20.02
C ASN A 142 1.62 5.72 -20.21
N GLY A 143 0.99 6.33 -19.20
CA GLY A 143 -0.41 6.76 -19.30
C GLY A 143 -1.38 5.58 -19.34
N THR A 144 -2.58 5.81 -19.87
CA THR A 144 -3.64 4.80 -19.96
C THR A 144 -3.32 3.72 -21.00
N VAL A 145 -4.02 2.59 -20.92
CA VAL A 145 -3.84 1.46 -21.86
C VAL A 145 -4.04 1.90 -23.31
N TYR A 146 -2.98 1.81 -24.13
CA TYR A 146 -2.96 2.31 -25.51
C TYR A 146 -4.06 1.69 -26.39
N ALA A 147 -4.36 0.41 -26.19
CA ALA A 147 -5.40 -0.30 -26.92
C ALA A 147 -6.81 0.31 -26.75
N VAL A 148 -7.07 1.03 -25.66
CA VAL A 148 -8.34 1.74 -25.46
C VAL A 148 -8.56 2.79 -26.55
N SER A 149 -7.48 3.46 -26.99
CA SER A 149 -7.52 4.41 -28.10
C SER A 149 -7.89 3.73 -29.42
N ILE A 150 -7.38 2.52 -29.70
CA ILE A 150 -7.74 1.75 -30.90
C ILE A 150 -9.23 1.42 -30.91
N VAL A 151 -9.75 0.89 -29.78
CA VAL A 151 -11.18 0.56 -29.65
C VAL A 151 -12.03 1.82 -29.82
N THR A 152 -11.59 2.95 -29.27
CA THR A 152 -12.26 4.24 -29.40
C THR A 152 -12.31 4.69 -30.86
N ILE A 153 -11.19 4.64 -31.58
CA ILE A 153 -11.11 5.06 -32.98
C ILE A 153 -12.05 4.22 -33.86
N ILE A 154 -12.11 2.90 -33.65
CA ILE A 154 -12.99 2.01 -34.42
C ILE A 154 -14.47 2.36 -34.21
N LYS A 155 -14.85 2.69 -32.96
CA LYS A 155 -16.22 3.09 -32.63
C LYS A 155 -16.56 4.51 -33.08
N ALA A 156 -15.69 5.47 -32.84
CA ALA A 156 -15.96 6.90 -33.03
C ALA A 156 -15.72 7.38 -34.47
N PHE A 157 -14.65 6.91 -35.14
CA PHE A 157 -14.30 7.35 -36.49
C PHE A 157 -14.78 6.39 -37.58
N TYR A 158 -14.66 5.08 -37.37
CA TYR A 158 -15.04 4.08 -38.38
C TYR A 158 -16.49 3.61 -38.28
N GLY A 159 -17.21 4.01 -37.22
CA GLY A 159 -18.62 3.65 -37.01
C GLY A 159 -18.87 2.14 -36.89
N ARG A 160 -17.84 1.34 -36.61
CA ARG A 160 -17.95 -0.12 -36.48
C ARG A 160 -18.07 -0.52 -35.01
N SER A 161 -18.99 -1.45 -34.73
CA SER A 161 -19.12 -2.05 -33.40
C SER A 161 -18.20 -3.27 -33.27
N ILE A 162 -17.31 -3.25 -32.29
CA ILE A 162 -16.58 -4.43 -31.84
C ILE A 162 -17.27 -5.01 -30.59
N SER A 163 -17.31 -6.34 -30.51
CA SER A 163 -17.86 -7.05 -29.35
C SER A 163 -17.02 -6.79 -28.09
N PHE A 164 -17.64 -6.81 -26.91
CA PHE A 164 -16.93 -6.59 -25.64
C PHE A 164 -15.74 -7.54 -25.47
N PHE A 165 -15.94 -8.84 -25.73
CA PHE A 165 -14.89 -9.84 -25.60
C PHE A 165 -13.72 -9.61 -26.56
N SER A 166 -14.00 -9.23 -27.80
CA SER A 166 -12.94 -8.92 -28.78
C SER A 166 -12.15 -7.67 -28.36
N SER A 167 -12.81 -6.62 -27.87
CA SER A 167 -12.13 -5.43 -27.32
C SER A 167 -11.31 -5.77 -26.08
N TRP A 168 -11.85 -6.57 -25.17
CA TRP A 168 -11.16 -7.00 -23.96
C TRP A 168 -9.91 -7.83 -24.28
N LEU A 169 -10.01 -8.82 -25.18
CA LEU A 169 -8.87 -9.61 -25.62
C LEU A 169 -7.80 -8.73 -26.27
N LEU A 170 -8.19 -7.82 -27.15
CA LEU A 170 -7.25 -6.89 -27.79
C LEU A 170 -6.50 -6.06 -26.75
N ILE A 171 -7.22 -5.51 -25.76
CA ILE A 171 -6.62 -4.75 -24.65
C ILE A 171 -5.64 -5.60 -23.83
N MET A 172 -6.02 -6.83 -23.49
CA MET A 172 -5.16 -7.73 -22.69
C MET A 172 -3.91 -8.18 -23.45
N THR A 173 -3.98 -8.34 -24.77
CA THR A 173 -2.81 -8.77 -25.58
C THR A 173 -1.78 -7.67 -25.83
N THR A 174 -2.14 -6.41 -25.59
CA THR A 174 -1.26 -5.25 -25.86
C THR A 174 -0.49 -4.75 -24.63
N GLN A 175 -0.86 -5.20 -23.43
CA GLN A 175 -0.25 -4.82 -22.16
C GLN A 175 0.71 -5.91 -21.69
#